data_AF-A0AAX1IF71-F1
#
_entry.id   AF-A0AAX1IF71-F1
#
_cell.length_a   1.000
_cell.length_b   1.000
_cell.length_c   1.000
_cell.angle_alpha   90.00
_cell.angle_beta   90.00
_cell.angle_gamma   90.00
#
_symmetry.space_group_name_H-M   'P 1'
#
loop_
_entity.id
_entity.type
_entity.pdbx_description
1 polymer ?
#
loop_
_entity_poly.entity_id
_entity_poly.type
_entity_poly.pdbx_seq_one_letter_code
_entity_poly.pdbx_strand_id
1 'polypeptide(L)'
;MAVFSSLGELVKRFKALGARTIVFKPLEENDNRKQQIYVGDSLEAVYHLPTNWRHEKGTDGDIQKSDLNLRWVDTTREERAPEAKLIFYPQYPEVRLSGVLSGCRLAPREHLQPVAKPDRKGYDERVLFLGISSDGRVVAHLAPAGSALSAEARRIEDQDSLFTQVI
;
A
#
# COMPACT_ATOMS: atom_id res chain seq x y z
N MET A 1 0.68 11.61 10.09
CA MET A 1 1.36 12.01 8.83
C MET A 1 0.55 13.14 8.19
N ALA A 2 1.16 14.19 7.62
CA ALA A 2 0.36 15.23 6.95
C ALA A 2 -0.28 14.66 5.66
N VAL A 3 -1.58 14.89 5.47
CA VAL A 3 -2.35 14.40 4.32
C VAL A 3 -2.32 15.44 3.20
N PHE A 4 -2.18 15.01 1.94
CA PHE A 4 -2.27 15.93 0.80
C PHE A 4 -3.70 16.45 0.61
N SER A 5 -3.84 17.66 0.09
CA SER A 5 -5.17 18.28 -0.08
C SER A 5 -5.85 17.83 -1.37
N SER A 6 -5.09 17.30 -2.34
CA SER A 6 -5.61 16.79 -3.62
C SER A 6 -4.70 15.73 -4.25
N LEU A 7 -5.24 15.00 -5.21
CA LEU A 7 -4.50 14.04 -6.04
C LEU A 7 -3.39 14.73 -6.84
N GLY A 8 -3.63 15.95 -7.33
CA GLY A 8 -2.62 16.73 -8.07
C GLY A 8 -1.37 17.04 -7.24
N GLU A 9 -1.54 17.40 -5.96
CA GLU A 9 -0.42 17.63 -5.04
C GLU A 9 0.37 16.34 -4.77
N LEU A 10 -0.33 15.23 -4.53
CA LEU A 10 0.28 13.92 -4.33
C LEU A 10 1.08 13.49 -5.55
N VAL A 11 0.50 13.58 -6.75
CA VAL A 11 1.16 13.22 -8.01
C VAL A 11 2.41 14.08 -8.22
N LYS A 12 2.32 15.39 -8.00
CA LYS A 12 3.48 16.29 -8.09
C LYS A 12 4.59 15.87 -7.14
N ARG A 13 4.26 15.54 -5.88
CA ARG A 13 5.24 15.11 -4.88
C ARG A 13 5.85 13.76 -5.23
N PHE A 14 5.05 12.78 -5.64
CA PHE A 14 5.54 11.44 -6.01
C PHE A 14 6.46 11.51 -7.24
N LYS A 15 6.09 12.28 -8.27
CA LYS A 15 6.96 12.53 -9.44
C LYS A 15 8.29 13.18 -9.05
N ALA A 16 8.26 14.17 -8.15
CA ALA A 16 9.48 14.81 -7.64
C ALA A 16 10.39 13.83 -6.87
N LEU A 17 9.85 12.74 -6.33
CA LEU A 17 10.57 11.68 -5.64
C LEU A 17 10.99 10.52 -6.57
N GLY A 18 10.73 10.64 -7.88
CA GLY A 18 11.18 9.69 -8.90
C GLY A 18 10.11 8.70 -9.40
N ALA A 19 8.87 8.79 -8.90
CA ALA A 19 7.80 7.90 -9.36
C ALA A 19 7.50 8.10 -10.85
N ARG A 20 7.49 6.98 -11.59
CA ARG A 20 7.15 6.91 -13.01
C ARG A 20 5.76 6.35 -13.25
N THR A 21 5.32 5.46 -12.36
CA THR A 21 3.97 4.92 -12.30
C THR A 21 3.38 5.28 -10.95
N ILE A 22 2.11 5.69 -10.92
CA ILE A 22 1.39 5.89 -9.67
C ILE A 22 0.08 5.13 -9.77
N VAL A 23 -0.14 4.25 -8.80
CA VAL A 23 -1.38 3.51 -8.64
C VAL A 23 -1.97 3.79 -7.27
N PHE A 24 -3.27 3.58 -7.11
CA PHE A 24 -3.89 3.53 -5.81
C PHE A 24 -4.80 2.33 -5.66
N LYS A 25 -4.93 1.87 -4.41
CA LYS A 25 -5.84 0.83 -3.98
C LYS A 25 -6.76 1.39 -2.88
N PRO A 26 -8.07 1.42 -3.11
CA PRO A 26 -9.08 1.43 -2.04
C PRO A 26 -8.79 0.31 -1.04
N LEU A 27 -8.60 0.66 0.24
CA LEU A 27 -8.38 -0.36 1.26
C LEU A 27 -9.71 -0.99 1.68
N GLU A 28 -9.63 -2.25 2.08
CA GLU A 28 -10.69 -2.98 2.78
C GLU A 28 -10.50 -2.88 4.29
N GLU A 29 -11.53 -3.15 5.10
CA GLU A 29 -11.40 -3.12 6.58
C GLU A 29 -10.32 -4.08 7.10
N ASN A 30 -10.14 -5.20 6.40
CA ASN A 30 -9.11 -6.18 6.73
C ASN A 30 -7.71 -5.75 6.26
N ASP A 31 -7.56 -4.71 5.45
CA ASP A 31 -6.26 -4.15 5.10
C ASP A 31 -5.71 -3.32 6.26
N ASN A 32 -5.00 -3.98 7.16
CA ASN A 32 -4.45 -3.36 8.36
C ASN A 32 -3.16 -4.08 8.77
N ARG A 33 -2.48 -3.55 9.79
CA ARG A 33 -1.18 -4.08 10.22
C ARG A 33 -1.18 -5.53 10.71
N LYS A 34 -2.34 -6.06 11.13
CA LYS A 34 -2.47 -7.40 11.70
C LYS A 34 -2.74 -8.41 10.60
N GLN A 35 -3.70 -8.10 9.72
CA GLN A 35 -4.07 -8.97 8.59
C GLN A 35 -3.19 -8.73 7.36
N GLN A 36 -2.36 -7.69 7.33
CA GLN A 36 -1.58 -7.24 6.15
C GLN A 36 -2.52 -6.70 5.05
N ILE A 37 -1.97 -5.99 4.08
CA ILE A 37 -2.76 -5.36 3.00
C ILE A 37 -2.77 -6.32 1.80
N TYR A 38 -3.95 -6.73 1.33
CA TYR A 38 -4.06 -7.53 0.11
C TYR A 38 -3.69 -6.70 -1.11
N VAL A 39 -2.85 -7.24 -2.00
CA VAL A 39 -2.36 -6.53 -3.21
C VAL A 39 -2.37 -7.37 -4.49
N GLY A 40 -2.90 -8.60 -4.45
CA GLY A 40 -3.06 -9.41 -5.65
C GLY A 40 -3.32 -10.87 -5.34
N ASP A 41 -3.83 -11.62 -6.33
CA ASP A 41 -4.14 -13.05 -6.25
C ASP A 41 -3.00 -13.94 -6.79
N SER A 42 -1.92 -13.33 -7.25
CA SER A 42 -0.85 -14.01 -7.97
C SER A 42 0.43 -13.17 -7.95
N LEU A 43 1.56 -13.80 -8.26
CA LEU A 43 2.83 -13.07 -8.43
C LEU A 43 2.75 -12.12 -9.63
N GLU A 44 2.00 -12.53 -10.66
CA GLU A 44 1.71 -11.76 -11.86
C GLU A 44 0.88 -10.52 -11.53
N ALA A 45 -0.08 -10.57 -10.62
CA ALA A 45 -0.89 -9.41 -10.22
C ALA A 45 -0.06 -8.22 -9.69
N VAL A 46 1.13 -8.49 -9.15
CA VAL A 46 2.05 -7.48 -8.62
C VAL A 46 3.28 -7.24 -9.50
N TYR A 47 3.22 -7.59 -10.79
CA TYR A 47 4.34 -7.45 -11.74
C TYR A 47 4.90 -6.01 -11.85
N HIS A 48 4.06 -5.01 -11.58
CA HIS A 48 4.42 -3.61 -11.62
C HIS A 48 5.22 -3.16 -10.38
N LEU A 49 5.27 -3.97 -9.32
CA LEU A 49 6.09 -3.71 -8.14
C LEU A 49 7.50 -4.28 -8.32
N PRO A 50 8.53 -3.61 -7.76
CA PRO A 50 9.89 -4.11 -7.81
C PRO A 50 10.04 -5.30 -6.86
N THR A 51 10.00 -6.51 -7.41
CA THR A 51 10.01 -7.75 -6.63
C THR A 51 11.27 -8.59 -6.88
N ASN A 52 11.73 -9.26 -5.83
CA ASN A 52 12.79 -10.25 -5.86
C ASN A 52 12.40 -11.37 -4.88
N TRP A 53 11.68 -12.36 -5.42
CA TRP A 53 11.05 -13.41 -4.64
C TRP A 53 12.06 -14.43 -4.12
N ARG A 54 11.96 -14.73 -2.83
CA ARG A 54 12.70 -15.81 -2.16
C ARG A 54 11.73 -16.77 -1.49
N HIS A 55 11.99 -18.06 -1.65
CA HIS A 55 11.23 -19.10 -0.97
C HIS A 55 11.62 -19.14 0.51
N GLU A 56 10.63 -19.26 1.38
CA GLU A 56 10.82 -19.44 2.82
C GLU A 56 9.80 -20.43 3.37
N LYS A 57 10.21 -21.23 4.36
CA LYS A 57 9.26 -22.05 5.12
C LYS A 57 8.45 -21.14 6.04
N GLY A 58 7.14 -21.06 5.81
CA GLY A 58 6.20 -20.42 6.72
C GLY A 58 5.67 -21.38 7.77
N THR A 59 4.98 -20.84 8.77
CA THR A 59 4.34 -21.62 9.85
C THR A 59 3.27 -22.57 9.31
N ASP A 60 2.50 -22.10 8.33
CA ASP A 60 1.36 -22.83 7.78
C ASP A 60 1.68 -23.46 6.42
N GLY A 61 2.91 -23.35 5.93
CA GLY A 61 3.35 -23.86 4.63
C GLY A 61 4.41 -22.98 3.98
N ASP A 62 4.92 -23.42 2.83
CA ASP A 62 5.91 -22.66 2.08
C ASP A 62 5.30 -21.36 1.55
N ILE A 63 6.03 -20.27 1.72
CA ILE A 63 5.67 -18.92 1.27
C ILE A 63 6.79 -18.36 0.41
N GLN A 64 6.49 -17.31 -0.35
CA GLN A 64 7.53 -16.49 -0.99
C GLN A 64 7.50 -15.08 -0.43
N LYS A 65 8.67 -14.49 -0.22
CA LYS A 65 8.79 -13.10 0.25
C LYS A 65 9.59 -12.28 -0.75
N SER A 66 9.25 -11.00 -0.86
CA SER A 66 10.07 -10.01 -1.54
C SER A 66 10.17 -8.79 -0.66
N ASP A 67 11.38 -8.35 -0.33
CA ASP A 67 11.54 -7.08 0.38
C ASP A 67 11.14 -5.94 -0.56
N LEU A 68 10.55 -4.89 0.01
CA LEU A 68 10.10 -3.73 -0.75
C LEU A 68 10.82 -2.49 -0.21
N ASN A 69 11.49 -1.74 -1.09
CA ASN A 69 12.09 -0.46 -0.72
C ASN A 69 11.02 0.64 -0.61
N LEU A 70 10.12 0.46 0.36
CA LEU A 70 8.98 1.33 0.61
C LEU A 70 9.37 2.50 1.50
N ARG A 71 8.94 3.71 1.13
CA ARG A 71 9.11 4.93 1.91
C ARG A 71 7.75 5.60 2.06
N TRP A 72 7.33 5.85 3.30
CA TRP A 72 6.16 6.70 3.53
C TRP A 72 6.51 8.13 3.22
N VAL A 73 5.57 8.86 2.63
CA VAL A 73 5.75 10.24 2.16
C VAL A 73 4.60 11.09 2.67
N ASP A 74 4.93 12.25 3.25
CA ASP A 74 3.99 13.33 3.52
C ASP A 74 4.27 14.53 2.61
N THR A 75 3.57 15.63 2.85
CA THR A 75 3.72 16.87 2.07
C THR A 75 5.15 17.43 2.05
N THR A 76 5.99 17.06 3.01
CA THR A 76 7.34 17.64 3.22
C THR A 76 8.45 16.62 3.45
N ARG A 77 8.13 15.45 4.01
CA ARG A 77 9.08 14.43 4.47
C ARG A 77 8.87 13.11 3.75
N GLU A 78 9.88 12.27 3.87
CA GLU A 78 9.83 10.86 3.50
C GLU A 78 10.67 10.04 4.48
N GLU A 79 10.23 8.83 4.80
CA GLU A 79 10.94 7.94 5.70
C GLU A 79 10.76 6.48 5.26
N ARG A 80 11.85 5.71 5.31
CA ARG A 80 11.85 4.31 4.90
C ARG A 80 11.05 3.46 5.90
N ALA A 81 10.29 2.50 5.40
CA ALA A 81 9.75 1.36 6.15
C ALA A 81 10.69 0.16 5.95
N PRO A 82 11.71 -0.03 6.81
CA PRO A 82 12.78 -1.01 6.56
C PRO A 82 12.30 -2.46 6.49
N GLU A 83 11.17 -2.76 7.14
CA GLU A 83 10.60 -4.10 7.22
C GLU A 83 9.51 -4.37 6.16
N ALA A 84 9.25 -3.41 5.26
CA ALA A 84 8.24 -3.53 4.24
C ALA A 84 8.58 -4.66 3.25
N LYS A 85 7.59 -5.52 2.98
CA LYS A 85 7.76 -6.69 2.13
C LYS A 85 6.43 -7.15 1.57
N LEU A 86 6.49 -7.83 0.43
CA LEU A 86 5.41 -8.65 -0.08
C LEU A 86 5.59 -10.08 0.41
N ILE A 87 4.47 -10.74 0.69
CA ILE A 87 4.40 -12.14 1.07
C ILE A 87 3.36 -12.81 0.18
N PHE A 88 3.77 -13.80 -0.60
CA PHE A 88 2.89 -14.65 -1.37
C PHE A 88 2.58 -15.92 -0.59
N TYR A 89 1.29 -16.21 -0.46
CA TYR A 89 0.74 -17.40 0.20
C TYR A 89 0.13 -18.33 -0.86
N PRO A 90 0.87 -19.37 -1.34
CA PRO A 90 0.38 -20.25 -2.39
C PRO A 90 -0.90 -21.01 -2.05
N GLN A 91 -1.20 -21.21 -0.76
CA GLN A 91 -2.40 -21.92 -0.30
C GLN A 91 -3.70 -21.13 -0.50
N TYR A 92 -3.61 -19.80 -0.52
CA TYR A 92 -4.75 -18.90 -0.64
C TYR A 92 -4.64 -18.01 -1.87
N PRO A 93 -3.89 -18.48 -2.89
CA PRO A 93 -3.16 -17.68 -3.88
C PRO A 93 -3.32 -16.18 -3.68
N GLU A 94 -2.58 -15.61 -2.73
CA GLU A 94 -2.68 -14.19 -2.42
C GLU A 94 -1.30 -13.58 -2.13
N VAL A 95 -1.13 -12.33 -2.53
CA VAL A 95 0.02 -11.50 -2.20
C VAL A 95 -0.42 -10.42 -1.22
N ARG A 96 0.29 -10.33 -0.10
CA ARG A 96 0.05 -9.31 0.93
C ARG A 96 1.25 -8.43 1.18
N LEU A 97 1.00 -7.14 1.32
CA LEU A 97 1.97 -6.14 1.76
C LEU A 97 2.00 -6.08 3.30
N SER A 98 3.17 -6.36 3.86
CA SER A 98 3.44 -6.50 5.29
C SER A 98 4.61 -5.63 5.74
N GLY A 99 4.76 -5.43 7.05
CA GLY A 99 5.89 -4.72 7.66
C GLY A 99 5.94 -3.20 7.41
N VAL A 100 4.90 -2.62 6.80
CA VAL A 100 4.86 -1.20 6.40
C VAL A 100 4.91 -0.20 7.57
N LEU A 101 4.69 -0.62 8.82
CA LEU A 101 4.73 0.27 10.00
C LEU A 101 5.98 0.13 10.87
N SER A 102 6.77 -0.93 10.67
CA SER A 102 7.84 -1.29 11.59
C SER A 102 9.10 -0.50 11.25
N GLY A 103 9.69 0.16 12.24
CA GLY A 103 10.90 0.96 12.05
C GLY A 103 10.70 2.28 11.30
N CYS A 104 9.46 2.74 11.09
CA CYS A 104 9.15 4.00 10.40
C CYS A 104 8.25 4.89 11.25
N ARG A 105 8.71 6.08 11.62
CA ARG A 105 7.95 7.04 12.44
C ARG A 105 6.88 7.78 11.64
N LEU A 106 7.12 8.00 10.35
CA LEU A 106 6.20 8.68 9.45
C LEU A 106 4.99 7.84 9.04
N ALA A 107 5.06 6.53 9.23
CA ALA A 107 4.02 5.60 8.81
C ALA A 107 2.64 5.94 9.44
N PRO A 108 1.52 5.75 8.72
CA PRO A 108 0.17 6.10 9.16
C PRO A 108 -0.40 5.08 10.17
N ARG A 109 0.29 4.94 11.31
CA ARG A 109 0.03 3.88 12.29
C ARG A 109 -1.39 3.91 12.85
N GLU A 110 -1.93 5.10 13.10
CA GLU A 110 -3.29 5.29 13.61
C GLU A 110 -4.37 4.75 12.67
N HIS A 111 -4.15 4.86 11.36
CA HIS A 111 -5.12 4.46 10.33
C HIS A 111 -4.97 3.01 9.87
N LEU A 112 -3.89 2.33 10.23
CA LEU A 112 -3.64 0.92 9.88
C LEU A 112 -3.82 -0.02 11.09
N GLN A 113 -4.49 0.42 12.16
CA GLN A 113 -4.88 -0.47 13.25
C GLN A 113 -6.07 -1.37 12.83
N PRO A 114 -6.15 -2.60 13.33
CA PRO A 114 -7.32 -3.44 13.11
C PRO A 114 -8.55 -2.85 13.81
N VAL A 115 -9.68 -2.79 13.09
CA VAL A 115 -10.98 -2.42 13.66
C VAL A 115 -11.54 -3.63 14.42
N ALA A 116 -12.02 -3.39 15.65
CA ALA A 116 -12.64 -4.42 16.47
C ALA A 116 -13.90 -4.94 15.77
N LYS A 117 -14.16 -6.26 15.87
CA LYS A 117 -15.31 -6.91 15.21
C LYS A 117 -16.66 -6.17 15.37
N PRO A 118 -17.06 -5.69 16.56
CA PRO A 118 -18.35 -5.00 16.71
C PRO A 118 -18.40 -3.63 16.01
N ASP A 119 -17.26 -3.01 15.73
CA ASP A 119 -17.15 -1.68 15.12
C ASP A 119 -16.94 -1.75 13.60
N ARG A 120 -16.88 -2.97 13.04
CA ARG A 120 -16.76 -3.20 11.59
C ARG A 120 -18.07 -2.82 10.91
N LYS A 121 -17.96 -2.02 9.87
CA LYS A 121 -19.05 -1.54 9.02
C LYS A 121 -19.14 -2.30 7.70
N GLY A 122 -18.13 -3.11 7.37
CA GLY A 122 -18.04 -3.84 6.11
C GLY A 122 -17.63 -2.99 4.91
N TYR A 123 -17.31 -1.71 5.13
CA TYR A 123 -16.75 -0.82 4.12
C TYR A 123 -15.64 0.03 4.75
N ASP A 124 -14.68 0.43 3.92
CA ASP A 124 -13.55 1.22 4.32
C ASP A 124 -13.31 2.32 3.28
N GLU A 125 -12.92 3.50 3.73
CA GLU A 125 -12.74 4.69 2.90
C GLU A 125 -11.28 5.13 2.84
N ARG A 126 -10.35 4.35 3.39
CA ARG A 126 -8.92 4.62 3.25
C ARG A 126 -8.50 4.30 1.82
N VAL A 127 -7.49 5.03 1.33
CA VAL A 127 -6.89 4.78 0.01
C VAL A 127 -5.38 4.78 0.15
N LEU A 128 -4.76 3.69 -0.28
CA LEU A 128 -3.30 3.54 -0.34
C LEU A 128 -2.80 3.92 -1.73
N PHE A 129 -1.91 4.91 -1.79
CA PHE A 129 -1.21 5.30 -3.01
C PHE A 129 0.19 4.71 -3.01
N LEU A 130 0.62 4.21 -4.17
CA LEU A 130 1.96 3.71 -4.42
C LEU A 130 2.53 4.39 -5.66
N GLY A 131 3.68 5.05 -5.52
CA GLY A 131 4.48 5.58 -6.61
C GLY A 131 5.71 4.72 -6.83
N ILE A 132 5.87 4.17 -8.02
CA ILE A 132 6.93 3.21 -8.36
C ILE A 132 7.97 3.92 -9.21
N SER A 133 9.22 3.86 -8.77
CA SER A 133 10.38 4.44 -9.45
C SER A 133 11.13 3.37 -10.23
N SER A 134 11.82 3.77 -11.30
CA SER A 134 12.61 2.85 -12.14
C SER A 134 13.83 2.25 -11.42
N ASP A 135 14.24 2.83 -10.29
CA ASP A 135 15.34 2.33 -9.44
C ASP A 135 14.86 1.31 -8.39
N GLY A 136 13.61 0.87 -8.46
CA GLY A 136 13.02 -0.09 -7.52
C GLY A 136 12.55 0.52 -6.20
N ARG A 137 12.56 1.84 -6.06
CA ARG A 137 11.96 2.53 -4.90
C ARG A 137 10.44 2.64 -5.04
N VAL A 138 9.73 2.42 -3.94
CA VAL A 138 8.29 2.66 -3.84
C VAL A 138 8.04 3.75 -2.82
N VAL A 139 7.39 4.83 -3.23
CA VAL A 139 6.86 5.85 -2.31
C VAL A 139 5.40 5.56 -2.01
N ALA A 140 4.98 5.72 -0.76
CA ALA A 140 3.64 5.38 -0.31
C ALA A 140 3.00 6.52 0.48
N HIS A 141 1.69 6.69 0.31
CA HIS A 141 0.88 7.60 1.12
C HIS A 141 -0.47 6.96 1.40
N LEU A 142 -1.00 7.14 2.61
CA LEU A 142 -2.32 6.68 2.96
C LEU A 142 -3.23 7.89 3.15
N ALA A 143 -4.24 8.02 2.31
CA ALA A 143 -5.33 8.95 2.54
C ALA A 143 -6.29 8.34 3.57
N PRO A 144 -6.49 8.99 4.73
CA PRO A 144 -7.46 8.52 5.72
C PRO A 144 -8.89 8.58 5.18
N ALA A 145 -9.77 7.79 5.79
CA ALA A 145 -11.22 7.91 5.60
C ALA A 145 -11.68 9.37 5.85
N GLY A 146 -12.61 9.85 5.03
CA GLY A 146 -13.13 11.22 5.10
C GLY A 146 -12.20 12.34 4.61
N SER A 147 -10.97 12.02 4.19
CA SER A 147 -10.07 13.04 3.62
C SER A 147 -10.47 13.45 2.20
N ALA A 148 -10.16 14.70 1.82
CA ALA A 148 -10.41 15.21 0.47
C ALA A 148 -9.71 14.36 -0.61
N LEU A 149 -8.47 13.94 -0.34
CA LEU A 149 -7.70 13.06 -1.23
C LEU A 149 -8.37 11.69 -1.42
N SER A 150 -8.88 11.07 -0.34
CA SER A 150 -9.60 9.81 -0.47
C SER A 150 -10.86 9.98 -1.33
N ALA A 151 -11.67 11.01 -1.05
CA ALA A 151 -12.88 11.29 -1.82
C ALA A 151 -12.58 11.55 -3.30
N GLU A 152 -11.47 12.21 -3.62
CA GLU A 152 -11.03 12.42 -5.00
C GLU A 152 -10.63 11.13 -5.70
N ALA A 153 -9.86 10.26 -5.04
CA ALA A 153 -9.46 8.98 -5.60
C ALA A 153 -10.66 8.07 -5.88
N ARG A 154 -11.60 7.98 -4.93
CA ARG A 154 -12.82 7.17 -5.08
C ARG A 154 -13.69 7.59 -6.25
N ARG A 155 -13.66 8.85 -6.68
CA ARG A 155 -14.42 9.32 -7.86
C ARG A 155 -13.86 8.83 -9.19
N ILE A 156 -12.58 8.44 -9.22
CA ILE A 156 -11.89 7.98 -10.43
C ILE A 156 -11.48 6.51 -10.34
N GLU A 157 -11.92 5.83 -9.29
CA GLU A 157 -11.63 4.42 -9.03
C GLU A 157 -12.18 3.54 -10.16
N ASP A 158 -11.30 2.71 -10.72
CA ASP A 158 -11.67 1.61 -11.60
C ASP A 158 -12.21 0.45 -10.76
N GLN A 159 -13.52 0.22 -10.84
CA GLN A 159 -14.22 -0.81 -10.06
C GLN A 159 -13.89 -2.24 -10.52
N ASP A 160 -13.33 -2.39 -11.72
CA ASP A 160 -13.00 -3.70 -12.29
C ASP A 160 -11.54 -4.09 -12.03
N SER A 161 -10.77 -3.24 -11.35
CA SER A 161 -9.35 -3.44 -11.07
C SER A 161 -9.02 -3.23 -9.58
N LEU A 162 -8.10 -4.04 -9.05
CA LEU A 162 -7.57 -3.88 -7.69
C LEU A 162 -6.82 -2.56 -7.50
N PHE A 163 -6.18 -2.08 -8.57
CA PHE A 163 -5.42 -0.85 -8.60
C PHE A 163 -5.91 0.05 -9.74
N THR A 164 -6.19 1.30 -9.41
CA THR A 164 -6.41 2.34 -10.41
C THR A 164 -5.09 3.04 -10.70
N GLN A 165 -4.71 3.12 -11.98
CA GLN A 165 -3.52 3.84 -12.42
C GLN A 165 -3.83 5.34 -12.64
N VAL A 166 -2.98 6.21 -12.08
CA VAL A 166 -3.11 7.67 -12.16
C VAL A 166 -2.19 8.27 -13.22
N ILE A 167 -0.99 7.73 -13.35
CA ILE A 167 0.00 8.08 -14.40
C ILE A 167 0.68 6.84 -14.95
#